data_AF-A0A382C0M9-F1
#
_entry.id   AF-A0A382C0M9-F1
#
_cell.length_a   1.000
_cell.length_b   1.000
_cell.length_c   1.000
_cell.angle_alpha   90.00
_cell.angle_beta   90.00
_cell.angle_gamma   90.00
#
_symmetry.space_group_name_H-M   'P 1'
#
loop_
_entity.id
_entity.type
_entity.pdbx_description
1 polymer ?
#
loop_
_entity_poly.entity_id
_entity_poly.type
_entity_poly.pdbx_seq_one_letter_code
_entity_poly.pdbx_strand_id
1 'polypeptide(L)'
;MPLVAEELTTEWLQVIMTPHLHGAKLKDFDAEIIGVGEGFMGQLARVNLHYIEDNDSAPHSLIAKFAATRQDTRDMAADQNLYQREIGFYREIGSRCGVPIADCYFSKYL
;
A
#
# COMPACT_ATOMS: atom_id res chain seq x y z
N MET A 1 -10.02 7.22 4.91
CA MET A 1 -8.94 6.23 4.89
C MET A 1 -9.49 5.04 4.12
N PRO A 2 -8.96 4.72 2.94
CA PRO A 2 -9.41 3.56 2.17
C PRO A 2 -9.14 2.27 2.95
N LEU A 3 -10.13 1.38 2.99
CA LEU A 3 -10.05 0.05 3.60
C LEU A 3 -9.95 -1.07 2.56
N VAL A 4 -10.25 -0.75 1.31
CA VAL A 4 -10.13 -1.62 0.13
C VAL A 4 -9.64 -0.80 -1.06
N ALA A 5 -9.15 -1.48 -2.10
CA ALA A 5 -8.56 -0.84 -3.28
C ALA A 5 -9.57 0.06 -4.01
N GLU A 6 -10.83 -0.32 -4.03
CA GLU A 6 -11.93 0.40 -4.70
C GLU A 6 -12.25 1.74 -4.02
N GLU A 7 -11.82 1.95 -2.78
CA GLU A 7 -11.99 3.21 -2.06
C GLU A 7 -10.83 4.20 -2.27
N LEU A 8 -9.79 3.81 -3.02
CA LEU A 8 -8.70 4.71 -3.35
C LEU A 8 -9.21 5.85 -4.24
N THR A 9 -8.74 7.06 -3.96
CA THR A 9 -8.98 8.23 -4.83
C THR A 9 -7.67 8.93 -5.13
N THR A 10 -7.63 9.66 -6.24
CA THR A 10 -6.46 10.42 -6.67
C THR A 10 -6.07 11.47 -5.64
N GLU A 11 -7.06 12.13 -5.01
CA GLU A 11 -6.83 13.14 -3.98
C GLU A 11 -6.20 12.53 -2.73
N TRP A 12 -6.68 11.35 -2.32
CA TRP A 12 -6.12 10.67 -1.16
C TRP A 12 -4.68 10.21 -1.43
N LEU A 13 -4.42 9.62 -2.60
CA LEU A 13 -3.08 9.22 -3.03
C LEU A 13 -2.14 10.43 -3.14
N GLN A 14 -2.60 11.55 -3.70
CA GLN A 14 -1.82 12.78 -3.77
C GLN A 14 -1.39 13.24 -2.38
N VAL A 15 -2.32 13.25 -1.41
CA VAL A 15 -2.02 13.67 -0.03
C VAL A 15 -0.97 12.77 0.61
N ILE A 16 -1.15 11.45 0.59
CA ILE A 16 -0.22 10.53 1.27
C ILE A 16 1.14 10.44 0.58
N MET A 17 1.18 10.61 -0.74
CA MET A 17 2.42 10.51 -1.51
C MET A 17 3.17 11.84 -1.59
N THR A 18 2.56 12.99 -1.26
CA THR A 18 3.19 14.33 -1.37
C THR A 18 4.64 14.39 -0.87
N PRO A 19 5.02 13.80 0.28
CA PRO A 19 6.42 13.78 0.75
C PRO A 19 7.41 13.06 -0.18
N HIS A 20 6.91 12.21 -1.08
CA HIS A 20 7.65 11.31 -1.95
C HIS A 20 7.50 11.63 -3.44
N LEU A 21 6.66 12.61 -3.81
CA LEU A 21 6.41 12.96 -5.22
C LEU A 21 7.38 14.03 -5.76
N HIS A 22 8.25 14.60 -4.91
CA HIS A 22 9.22 15.64 -5.33
C HIS A 22 8.58 16.81 -6.10
N GLY A 23 7.36 17.20 -5.69
CA GLY A 23 6.58 18.26 -6.34
C GLY A 23 5.72 17.81 -7.53
N ALA A 24 5.83 16.56 -7.97
CA ALA A 24 4.95 16.00 -8.99
C ALA A 24 3.49 15.98 -8.52
N LYS A 25 2.58 16.15 -9.49
CA LYS A 25 1.14 16.13 -9.27
C LYS A 25 0.53 14.95 -10.00
N LEU A 26 -0.26 14.16 -9.27
CA LEU A 26 -1.04 13.08 -9.86
C LEU A 26 -2.15 13.67 -10.73
N LYS A 27 -2.30 13.08 -11.90
CA LYS A 27 -3.43 13.29 -12.80
C LYS A 27 -4.55 12.29 -12.48
N ASP A 28 -4.20 11.02 -12.47
CA ASP A 28 -5.06 9.88 -12.17
C ASP A 28 -4.20 8.64 -11.86
N PHE A 29 -4.85 7.49 -11.70
CA PHE A 29 -4.19 6.21 -11.47
C PHE A 29 -5.05 5.05 -12.01
N ASP A 30 -4.41 3.92 -12.27
CA ASP A 30 -5.08 2.64 -12.48
C ASP A 30 -4.76 1.70 -11.31
N ALA A 31 -5.73 0.91 -10.85
CA ALA A 31 -5.51 -0.11 -9.84
C ALA A 31 -5.93 -1.49 -10.35
N GLU A 32 -5.01 -2.44 -10.23
CA GLU A 32 -5.22 -3.85 -10.58
C GLU A 32 -5.10 -4.72 -9.33
N ILE A 33 -6.12 -5.52 -9.02
CA ILE A 33 -6.05 -6.49 -7.92
C ILE A 33 -5.06 -7.60 -8.28
N ILE A 34 -4.00 -7.74 -7.50
CA ILE A 34 -2.92 -8.72 -7.72
C ILE A 34 -2.74 -9.60 -6.49
N GLY A 35 -3.57 -10.65 -6.39
CA GLY A 35 -3.56 -11.57 -5.26
C GLY A 35 -4.96 -11.79 -4.73
N VAL A 36 -5.69 -12.69 -5.39
CA VAL A 36 -7.03 -13.13 -5.01
C VAL A 36 -7.04 -14.64 -4.87
N GLY A 37 -7.73 -15.16 -3.84
CA GLY A 37 -7.90 -16.59 -3.62
C GLY A 37 -7.74 -17.04 -2.17
N GLU A 38 -7.80 -18.35 -1.95
CA GLU A 38 -7.54 -18.96 -0.64
C GLU A 38 -6.06 -18.80 -0.24
N GLY A 39 -5.81 -18.52 1.04
CA GLY A 39 -4.46 -18.30 1.58
C GLY A 39 -3.97 -16.85 1.56
N PHE A 40 -4.69 -15.93 0.90
CA PHE A 40 -4.36 -14.50 0.97
C PHE A 40 -4.91 -13.86 2.24
N MET A 41 -4.01 -13.27 3.03
CA MET A 41 -4.34 -12.57 4.27
C MET A 41 -4.82 -11.12 4.04
N GLY A 42 -4.95 -10.68 2.79
CA GLY A 42 -5.26 -9.29 2.47
C GLY A 42 -5.68 -9.10 1.02
N GLN A 43 -6.26 -7.94 0.72
CA GLN A 43 -6.44 -7.48 -0.66
C GLN A 43 -5.17 -6.74 -1.09
N LEU A 44 -4.58 -7.16 -2.21
CA LEU A 44 -3.39 -6.54 -2.79
C LEU A 44 -3.78 -5.90 -4.12
N ALA A 45 -3.38 -4.66 -4.32
CA ALA A 45 -3.57 -3.95 -5.58
C ALA A 45 -2.25 -3.33 -6.03
N ARG A 46 -1.93 -3.48 -7.32
CA ARG A 46 -0.89 -2.69 -7.98
C ARG A 46 -1.54 -1.42 -8.48
N VAL A 47 -1.00 -0.29 -8.05
CA VAL A 47 -1.48 1.04 -8.44
C VAL A 47 -0.44 1.64 -9.36
N ASN A 48 -0.82 1.91 -10.62
CA ASN A 48 0.01 2.65 -11.57
C ASN A 48 -0.36 4.13 -11.47
N LEU A 49 0.63 4.99 -11.26
CA LEU A 49 0.44 6.42 -11.04
C LEU A 49 0.71 7.18 -12.33
N HIS A 50 -0.21 8.06 -12.71
CA HIS A 50 -0.07 8.93 -13.87
C HIS A 50 0.05 10.37 -13.41
N TYR A 51 1.06 11.07 -13.92
CA TYR A 51 1.36 12.44 -13.53
C TYR A 51 0.90 13.45 -14.58
N ILE A 52 0.66 14.69 -14.17
CA ILE A 52 0.34 15.78 -15.10
C ILE A 52 1.55 16.11 -15.98
N GLU A 53 2.74 16.09 -15.39
CA GLU A 53 4.04 16.24 -16.06
C GLU A 53 4.92 15.08 -15.62
N ASP A 54 5.66 14.49 -16.56
CA ASP A 54 6.56 13.38 -16.27
C ASP A 54 7.65 13.81 -15.27
N ASN A 55 7.92 12.94 -14.30
CA ASN A 55 8.96 13.14 -13.30
C ASN A 55 9.61 11.81 -12.95
N ASP A 56 10.82 11.59 -13.46
CA ASP A 56 11.61 10.36 -13.26
C ASP A 56 12.00 10.11 -11.80
N SER A 57 11.88 11.11 -10.93
CA SER A 57 12.16 10.96 -9.49
C SER A 57 10.93 10.50 -8.69
N ALA A 58 9.73 10.56 -9.27
CA ALA A 58 8.51 10.12 -8.62
C ALA A 58 8.22 8.63 -8.91
N PRO A 59 7.65 7.86 -7.97
CA PRO A 59 7.32 6.46 -8.22
C PRO A 59 6.28 6.31 -9.33
N HIS A 60 6.53 5.42 -10.31
CA HIS A 60 5.53 5.11 -11.35
C HIS A 60 4.45 4.14 -10.88
N SER A 61 4.71 3.36 -9.84
CA SER A 61 3.73 2.43 -9.27
C SER A 61 3.97 2.18 -7.79
N LEU A 62 2.94 1.68 -7.12
CA LEU A 62 3.01 1.21 -5.73
C LEU A 62 2.15 -0.04 -5.54
N ILE A 63 2.39 -0.75 -4.43
CA ILE A 63 1.50 -1.82 -3.96
C ILE A 63 0.68 -1.28 -2.80
N ALA A 64 -0.64 -1.28 -2.97
CA ALA A 64 -1.58 -1.05 -1.90
C ALA A 64 -1.97 -2.40 -1.28
N LYS A 65 -1.78 -2.52 0.03
CA LYS A 65 -2.14 -3.72 0.79
C LYS A 65 -3.16 -3.37 1.85
N PHE A 66 -4.30 -4.04 1.81
CA PHE A 66 -5.39 -3.88 2.75
C PHE A 66 -5.60 -5.16 3.55
N ALA A 67 -6.30 -5.04 4.68
CA ALA A 67 -6.78 -6.21 5.41
C ALA A 67 -7.68 -7.06 4.51
N ALA A 68 -7.82 -8.35 4.82
CA ALA A 68 -8.67 -9.24 4.04
C ALA A 68 -10.12 -8.74 4.00
N THR A 69 -10.80 -8.93 2.87
CA THR A 69 -12.20 -8.56 2.69
C THR A 69 -13.15 -9.46 3.47
N ARG A 70 -12.78 -10.73 3.69
CA ARG A 70 -13.53 -11.69 4.50
C ARG A 70 -13.24 -11.55 6.00
N GLN A 71 -14.28 -11.63 6.83
CA GLN A 71 -14.16 -11.48 8.29
C GLN A 71 -13.36 -12.61 8.94
N ASP A 72 -13.59 -13.86 8.55
CA ASP A 72 -12.89 -15.04 9.08
C ASP A 72 -11.37 -14.95 8.90
N THR A 73 -10.92 -14.48 7.73
CA THR A 73 -9.50 -14.21 7.47
C THR A 73 -8.96 -13.09 8.35
N ARG A 74 -9.75 -12.03 8.61
CA ARG A 74 -9.33 -10.94 9.51
C ARG A 74 -9.20 -11.42 10.96
N ASP A 75 -10.13 -12.24 11.43
CA ASP A 75 -10.12 -12.78 12.80
C ASP A 75 -8.88 -13.66 13.01
N MET A 76 -8.61 -14.58 12.09
CA MET A 76 -7.39 -15.39 12.11
C MET A 76 -6.11 -14.54 12.06
N ALA A 77 -6.09 -13.49 11.24
CA ALA A 77 -4.95 -12.59 11.15
C ALA A 77 -4.74 -11.77 12.44
N ALA A 78 -5.84 -11.40 13.11
CA ALA A 78 -5.82 -10.68 14.38
C ALA A 78 -5.29 -11.55 15.52
N ASP A 79 -5.75 -12.81 15.62
CA ASP A 79 -5.27 -13.78 16.62
C ASP A 79 -3.74 -13.98 16.56
N GLN A 80 -3.14 -13.79 15.38
CA GLN A 80 -1.70 -13.92 15.15
C GLN A 80 -0.97 -12.58 15.00
N ASN A 81 -1.67 -11.45 15.17
CA ASN A 81 -1.18 -10.08 15.00
C ASN A 81 -0.49 -9.83 13.65
N LEU A 82 -0.93 -10.48 12.56
CA LEU A 82 -0.21 -10.48 11.28
C LEU A 82 -0.04 -9.08 10.69
N TYR A 83 -1.11 -8.28 10.66
CA TYR A 83 -1.06 -6.92 10.11
C TYR A 83 -0.16 -5.98 10.93
N GLN A 84 -0.22 -6.09 12.27
CA GLN A 84 0.64 -5.28 13.14
C GLN A 84 2.10 -5.65 12.96
N ARG A 85 2.42 -6.94 12.83
CA ARG A 85 3.79 -7.42 12.62
C ARG A 85 4.35 -6.97 11.28
N GLU A 86 3.54 -6.96 10.22
CA GLU A 86 3.96 -6.44 8.92
C GLU A 86 4.22 -4.94 8.96
N ILE A 87 3.33 -4.16 9.58
CA ILE A 87 3.53 -2.71 9.75
C ILE A 87 4.78 -2.44 10.61
N GLY A 88 4.95 -3.17 11.71
CA GLY A 88 6.11 -3.08 12.59
C GLY A 88 7.41 -3.46 11.87
N PHE A 89 7.39 -4.48 11.00
CA PHE A 89 8.54 -4.83 10.19
C PHE A 89 9.03 -3.65 9.36
N TYR A 90 8.15 -3.04 8.54
CA TYR A 90 8.57 -1.92 7.69
C TYR A 90 8.97 -0.66 8.48
N ARG A 91 8.35 -0.41 9.65
CA ARG A 91 8.64 0.78 10.46
C ARG A 91 9.91 0.66 11.30
N GLU A 92 10.18 -0.52 11.86
CA GLU A 92 11.14 -0.66 12.95
C GLU A 92 12.34 -1.56 12.61
N ILE A 93 12.15 -2.54 11.71
CA ILE A 93 13.11 -3.63 11.49
C ILE A 93 13.67 -3.61 10.07
N GLY A 94 12.86 -3.27 9.08
CA GLY A 94 13.14 -3.48 7.66
C GLY A 94 14.45 -2.84 7.20
N SER A 95 14.73 -1.60 7.61
CA SER A 95 15.97 -0.90 7.26
C SER A 95 17.24 -1.59 7.77
N ARG A 96 17.13 -2.51 8.73
CA ARG A 96 18.25 -3.23 9.36
C ARG A 96 18.35 -4.70 8.96
N CYS A 97 17.45 -5.20 8.11
CA CYS A 97 17.39 -6.62 7.80
C CYS A 97 18.50 -7.11 6.85
N GLY A 98 19.26 -6.20 6.23
CA GLY A 98 20.41 -6.54 5.39
C GLY A 98 20.07 -7.13 4.02
N VAL A 99 18.79 -7.09 3.62
CA VAL A 99 18.31 -7.50 2.30
C VAL A 99 17.50 -6.38 1.65
N PRO A 100 17.36 -6.37 0.31
CA PRO A 100 16.47 -5.43 -0.36
C PRO A 100 15.04 -5.56 0.16
N ILE A 101 14.42 -4.43 0.47
CA ILE A 101 13.02 -4.34 0.89
C ILE A 101 12.31 -3.27 0.07
N ALA A 102 10.98 -3.36 -0.01
CA ALA A 102 10.17 -2.29 -0.60
C ALA A 102 10.14 -1.07 0.34
N ASP A 103 10.14 0.13 -0.24
CA ASP A 103 9.91 1.36 0.51
C ASP A 103 8.46 1.45 0.97
N CYS A 104 8.25 1.71 2.27
CA CYS A 104 6.93 1.90 2.84
C CYS A 104 6.58 3.40 2.84
N TYR A 105 5.84 3.84 1.82
CA TYR A 105 5.38 5.23 1.70
C TYR A 105 4.31 5.61 2.74
N PHE A 106 3.43 4.66 3.06
CA PHE A 106 2.36 4.87 4.03
C PHE A 106 1.98 3.55 4.70
N SER A 107 1.70 3.60 6.00
CA SER A 107 1.12 2.49 6.75
C SER A 107 0.23 3.04 7.86
N LYS A 108 -0.91 2.38 8.09
CA LYS A 108 -1.80 2.68 9.21
C LYS A 108 -2.45 1.39 9.70
N TYR A 109 -2.44 1.21 11.02
CA TYR A 109 -3.27 0.22 11.70
C TYR A 109 -4.47 0.96 12.30
N LEU A 110 -5.67 0.39 12.18
CA LEU A 110 -6.93 0.93 12.66
C LEU A 110 -7.47 0.09 13.81
#